data_AF-A0AAD9YIN1-F1
#
_entry.id   AF-A0AAD9YIN1-F1
#
_cell.length_a   1.000
_cell.length_b   1.000
_cell.length_c   1.000
_cell.angle_alpha   90.00
_cell.angle_beta   90.00
_cell.angle_gamma   90.00
#
_symmetry.space_group_name_H-M   'P 1'
#
loop_
_entity.id
_entity.type
_entity.pdbx_description
1 polymer ?
#
loop_
_entity_poly.entity_id
_entity_poly.type
_entity_poly.pdbx_seq_one_letter_code
_entity_poly.pdbx_strand_id
1 'polypeptide(L)'
;MVGFGIKFIWIDSLCIIQDSRDDWRAEAATMCDVYRNSLLNISACAAAENSELSFQNRDTGTIRPMEITPRWRSVDNERFLVTNTDIWMQEVEESPLYRRSWVL
;
A
#
# COMPACT_ATOMS: atom_id res chain seq x y z
N MET A 1 -9.43 -19.02 -14.13
CA MET A 1 -8.98 -17.81 -13.41
C MET A 1 -10.24 -16.98 -13.16
N VAL A 2 -10.64 -16.78 -11.91
CA VAL A 2 -11.86 -16.01 -11.58
C VAL A 2 -11.44 -14.55 -11.47
N GLY A 3 -11.96 -13.69 -12.34
CA GLY A 3 -11.76 -12.24 -12.25
C GLY A 3 -12.87 -11.59 -11.42
N PHE A 4 -12.59 -10.45 -10.78
CA PHE A 4 -13.56 -9.74 -9.94
C PHE A 4 -14.75 -9.13 -10.70
N GLY A 5 -14.76 -9.16 -12.04
CA GLY A 5 -15.84 -8.59 -12.85
C GLY A 5 -15.94 -7.05 -12.80
N ILE A 6 -14.93 -6.37 -12.25
CA ILE A 6 -14.85 -4.91 -12.14
C ILE A 6 -14.48 -4.32 -13.51
N LYS A 7 -15.27 -3.35 -13.98
CA LYS A 7 -15.07 -2.71 -15.30
C LYS A 7 -14.62 -1.26 -15.22
N PHE A 8 -14.67 -0.66 -14.03
CA PHE A 8 -14.41 0.75 -13.83
C PHE A 8 -13.34 0.92 -12.76
N ILE A 9 -12.43 1.85 -13.01
CA ILE A 9 -11.42 2.31 -12.07
C ILE A 9 -11.60 3.81 -11.95
N TRP A 10 -11.53 4.31 -10.72
CA TRP A 10 -11.51 5.74 -10.46
C TRP A 10 -10.06 6.16 -10.19
N ILE A 11 -9.59 7.14 -10.95
CA ILE A 11 -8.28 7.76 -10.78
C ILE A 11 -8.52 9.26 -10.90
N ASP A 12 -8.09 10.04 -9.90
CA ASP A 12 -8.29 11.49 -9.83
C ASP A 12 -7.92 12.21 -11.13
N SER A 13 -6.76 11.88 -11.72
CA SER A 13 -6.28 12.46 -12.99
C SER A 13 -7.12 12.10 -14.23
N LEU A 14 -7.98 11.08 -14.15
CA LEU A 14 -8.88 10.66 -15.24
C LEU A 14 -10.34 11.05 -15.01
N CYS A 15 -10.76 11.11 -13.75
CA CYS A 15 -12.16 11.32 -13.38
C CYS A 15 -12.46 12.77 -12.99
N ILE A 16 -11.44 13.59 -12.70
CA ILE A 16 -11.56 15.02 -12.44
C ILE A 16 -11.06 15.77 -13.67
N ILE A 17 -11.80 16.79 -14.11
CA ILE A 17 -11.40 17.67 -15.20
C ILE A 17 -10.22 18.53 -14.71
N GLN A 18 -9.06 18.30 -15.31
CA GLN A 18 -7.86 19.07 -15.03
C GLN A 18 -8.05 20.54 -15.44
N ASP A 19 -7.41 21.45 -14.72
CA ASP A 19 -7.52 22.91 -14.90
C ASP A 19 -8.93 23.52 -14.69
N SER A 20 -9.89 22.74 -14.20
CA SER A 20 -11.21 23.24 -13.79
C SER A 20 -11.31 23.33 -12.27
N ARG A 21 -11.27 24.56 -11.75
CA ARG A 21 -11.36 24.79 -10.30
C ARG A 21 -12.73 24.41 -9.73
N ASP A 22 -13.78 24.53 -10.54
CA ASP A 22 -15.14 24.22 -10.10
C ASP A 22 -15.39 22.71 -10.07
N ASP A 23 -14.87 21.99 -11.07
CA ASP A 23 -14.92 20.53 -11.11
C ASP A 23 -14.09 19.92 -9.97
N TRP A 24 -12.86 20.41 -9.77
CA TRP A 24 -12.03 19.99 -8.65
C TRP A 24 -12.72 20.18 -7.30
N ARG A 25 -13.42 21.30 -7.08
CA ARG A 25 -14.15 21.54 -5.83
C ARG A 25 -15.30 20.55 -5.63
N ALA A 26 -16.01 20.21 -6.70
CA ALA A 26 -17.11 19.27 -6.65
C ALA A 26 -16.61 17.85 -6.33
N GLU A 27 -15.59 17.38 -7.05
CA GLU A 27 -15.06 16.02 -6.91
C GLU A 27 -14.20 15.84 -5.65
N ALA A 28 -13.42 16.84 -5.25
CA ALA A 28 -12.64 16.76 -4.00
C ALA A 28 -13.54 16.63 -2.77
N ALA A 29 -14.75 17.21 -2.79
CA ALA A 29 -15.71 17.09 -1.71
C ALA A 29 -16.28 15.67 -1.55
N THR A 30 -16.30 14.87 -2.63
CA THR A 30 -16.85 13.50 -2.64
C THR A 30 -15.77 12.42 -2.59
N MET A 31 -14.49 12.78 -2.69
CA MET A 31 -13.36 11.84 -2.79
C MET A 31 -13.32 10.82 -1.64
N CYS A 32 -13.66 11.22 -0.41
CA CYS A 32 -13.77 10.30 0.74
C CYS A 32 -14.84 9.23 0.51
N ASP A 33 -16.00 9.62 -0.03
CA ASP A 33 -17.10 8.69 -0.34
C ASP A 33 -16.75 7.76 -1.50
N VAL A 34 -16.02 8.25 -2.50
CA VAL A 34 -15.52 7.42 -3.62
C VAL A 34 -14.59 6.32 -3.09
N TYR A 35 -13.58 6.67 -2.28
CA TYR A 35 -12.66 5.69 -1.71
C TYR A 35 -13.36 4.72 -0.75
N ARG A 36 -14.24 5.23 0.13
CA ARG A 36 -14.98 4.43 1.11
C ARG A 36 -15.95 3.43 0.48
N ASN A 37 -16.63 3.81 -0.60
CA ASN A 37 -17.65 2.97 -1.25
C ASN A 37 -17.13 2.18 -2.45
N SER A 38 -15.81 2.22 -2.71
CA SER A 38 -15.19 1.37 -3.72
C SER A 38 -15.17 -0.09 -3.28
N LEU A 39 -15.18 -1.02 -4.25
CA LEU A 39 -15.04 -2.45 -3.96
C LEU A 39 -13.61 -2.81 -3.52
N LEU A 40 -12.61 -2.12 -4.09
CA LEU A 40 -11.19 -2.35 -3.86
C LEU A 40 -10.43 -1.04 -4.08
N ASN A 41 -9.60 -0.68 -3.11
CA ASN A 41 -8.62 0.39 -3.24
C ASN A 41 -7.23 -0.20 -3.52
N ILE A 42 -6.52 0.40 -4.47
CA ILE A 42 -5.14 0.05 -4.81
C ILE A 42 -4.27 1.25 -4.50
N SER A 43 -3.25 1.05 -3.67
CA SER A 43 -2.32 2.10 -3.25
C SER A 43 -0.89 1.78 -3.65
N ALA A 44 -0.19 2.80 -4.12
CA ALA A 44 1.24 2.77 -4.38
C ALA A 44 1.96 3.57 -3.28
N CYS A 45 2.47 2.87 -2.26
CA CYS A 45 2.98 3.52 -1.05
C CYS A 45 4.43 4.02 -1.16
N ALA A 46 5.24 3.46 -2.07
CA ALA A 46 6.70 3.62 -2.06
C ALA A 46 7.23 4.97 -2.59
N ALA A 47 6.52 5.60 -3.53
CA ALA A 47 6.95 6.85 -4.13
C ALA A 47 6.41 8.06 -3.35
N ALA A 48 7.25 9.06 -3.13
CA ALA A 48 6.82 10.34 -2.55
C ALA A 48 6.21 11.27 -3.61
N GLU A 49 6.74 11.21 -4.83
CA GLU A 49 6.32 12.05 -5.95
C GLU A 49 5.84 11.23 -7.15
N ASN A 50 5.04 11.86 -8.00
CA ASN A 50 4.53 11.28 -9.25
C ASN A 50 5.63 11.05 -10.31
N SER A 51 6.80 11.66 -10.13
CA SER A 51 7.99 11.47 -10.96
C SER A 51 8.79 10.20 -10.59
N GLU A 52 8.52 9.61 -9.41
CA GLU A 52 9.27 8.48 -8.87
C GLU A 52 8.61 7.13 -9.19
N LEU A 53 9.43 6.08 -9.22
CA LEU A 53 8.97 4.72 -9.44
C LEU A 53 8.31 4.18 -8.18
N SER A 54 6.99 4.02 -8.23
CA SER A 54 6.22 3.32 -7.19
C SER A 54 6.44 1.81 -7.17
N PHE A 55 6.78 1.22 -8.32
CA PHE A 55 7.04 -0.21 -8.47
C PHE A 55 8.55 -0.46 -8.54
N GLN A 56 9.16 -0.53 -7.36
CA GLN A 56 10.58 -0.84 -7.22
C GLN A 56 10.81 -2.35 -7.24
N ASN A 57 12.02 -2.75 -7.62
CA ASN A 57 12.42 -4.15 -7.56
C ASN A 57 12.47 -4.59 -6.08
N ARG A 58 11.58 -5.50 -5.68
CA ARG A 58 11.52 -5.99 -4.31
C ARG A 58 12.46 -7.19 -4.16
N ASP A 59 13.40 -7.09 -3.23
CA ASP A 59 14.14 -8.28 -2.80
C ASP A 59 13.20 -9.16 -1.97
N THR A 60 12.72 -10.25 -2.56
CA THR A 60 11.86 -11.21 -1.86
C THR A 60 12.51 -11.82 -0.62
N GLY A 61 13.84 -11.76 -0.51
CA GLY A 61 14.59 -12.20 0.67
C GLY A 61 14.32 -11.37 1.92
N THR A 62 13.91 -10.10 1.79
CA THR A 62 13.64 -9.22 2.95
C THR A 62 12.30 -9.51 3.62
N ILE A 63 11.35 -10.10 2.88
CA ILE A 63 10.00 -10.43 3.37
C ILE A 63 9.92 -11.91 3.79
N ARG A 64 10.81 -12.75 3.25
CA ARG A 64 10.78 -14.19 3.51
C ARG A 64 11.13 -14.46 4.99
N PRO A 65 10.31 -15.25 5.72
CA PRO A 65 10.68 -15.69 7.05
C PRO A 65 12.00 -16.46 7.02
N MET A 66 12.92 -16.08 7.91
CA MET A 66 14.21 -16.74 8.06
C MET A 66 14.05 -17.96 8.96
N GLU A 67 14.52 -19.11 8.48
CA GLU A 67 14.55 -20.33 9.29
C GLU A 67 15.84 -20.37 10.12
N ILE A 68 15.70 -20.51 11.44
CA ILE A 68 16.83 -20.65 12.36
C ILE A 68 16.67 -21.92 13.20
N THR A 69 17.80 -22.53 13.54
CA THR A 69 17.88 -23.59 14.56
C THR A 69 18.85 -23.10 15.64
N PRO A 70 18.35 -22.65 16.79
CA PRO A 70 19.19 -22.11 17.84
C PRO A 70 20.09 -23.18 18.46
N ARG A 71 21.07 -22.72 19.26
CA ARG A 71 21.85 -23.57 20.17
C ARG A 71 21.72 -23.06 21.60
N TRP A 72 20.50 -23.06 22.10
CA TRP A 72 20.19 -22.62 23.44
C TRP A 72 20.54 -23.73 24.44
N ARG A 73 20.92 -23.33 25.65
CA ARG A 73 21.37 -24.26 26.70
C ARG A 73 20.23 -24.86 27.52
N SER A 74 19.06 -24.24 27.51
CA SER A 74 17.96 -24.50 28.45
C SER A 74 16.60 -24.70 27.79
N VAL A 75 16.55 -24.72 26.46
CA VAL A 75 15.33 -24.88 25.66
C VAL A 75 15.66 -25.78 24.49
N ASP A 76 14.67 -26.54 24.01
CA ASP A 76 14.84 -27.41 22.86
C ASP A 76 15.21 -26.59 21.61
N ASN A 77 16.20 -27.09 20.88
CA ASN A 77 16.73 -26.47 19.66
C ASN A 77 15.87 -26.87 18.47
N GLU A 78 14.58 -26.56 18.55
CA GLU A 78 13.63 -26.77 17.46
C GLU A 78 13.84 -25.75 16.34
N ARG A 79 13.11 -25.94 15.25
CA ARG A 79 13.18 -25.06 14.08
C ARG A 79 12.23 -23.88 14.25
N PHE A 80 12.77 -22.67 14.21
CA PHE A 80 11.99 -21.44 14.35
C PHE A 80 11.97 -20.66 13.04
N LEU A 81 10.85 -19.98 12.78
CA LEU A 81 10.74 -18.98 11.72
C LEU A 81 10.79 -17.59 12.35
N VAL A 82 11.76 -16.79 11.93
CA VAL A 82 11.88 -15.38 12.32
C VAL A 82 11.31 -14.54 11.20
N THR A 83 10.39 -13.64 11.55
CA THR A 83 9.79 -12.68 10.62
C THR A 83 9.99 -11.27 11.16
N ASN A 84 10.14 -10.30 10.27
CA ASN A 84 10.05 -8.90 10.66
C ASN A 84 8.58 -8.58 10.94
N THR A 85 8.24 -8.27 12.18
CA THR A 85 6.87 -7.92 12.59
C THR A 85 6.53 -6.47 12.30
N ASP A 86 7.53 -5.64 12.01
CA ASP A 86 7.39 -4.19 11.82
C ASP A 86 7.20 -3.82 10.34
N ILE A 87 7.11 -4.82 9.43
CA ILE A 87 6.93 -4.61 7.99
C ILE A 87 5.73 -3.70 7.71
N TRP A 88 4.61 -3.88 8.43
CA TRP A 88 3.43 -3.07 8.20
C TRP A 88 3.66 -1.58 8.52
N MET A 89 4.29 -1.31 9.66
CA MET A 89 4.64 0.03 10.08
C MET A 89 5.60 0.68 9.07
N GLN A 90 6.66 -0.03 8.70
CA GLN A 90 7.71 0.46 7.80
C GLN A 90 7.23 0.71 6.37
N GLU A 91 6.45 -0.22 5.81
CA GLU A 91 6.07 -0.20 4.39
C GLU A 91 4.75 0.54 4.12
N VAL A 92 3.88 0.69 5.13
CA VAL A 92 2.55 1.29 4.98
C VAL A 92 2.39 2.54 5.84
N GLU A 93 2.49 2.42 7.16
CA GLU A 93 2.17 3.54 8.08
C GLU A 93 3.19 4.68 7.97
N GLU A 94 4.47 4.35 7.78
CA GLU A 94 5.55 5.33 7.61
C GLU A 94 5.74 5.78 6.15
N SER A 95 4.97 5.19 5.22
CA SER A 95 5.13 5.45 3.79
C SER A 95 4.82 6.91 3.42
N PRO A 96 5.46 7.46 2.36
CA PRO A 96 5.14 8.79 1.86
C PRO A 96 3.65 8.99 1.57
N LEU A 97 2.96 7.96 1.09
CA LEU A 97 1.53 8.01 0.79
C LEU A 97 0.68 8.31 2.04
N TYR A 98 1.01 7.69 3.18
CA TYR A 98 0.25 7.86 4.44
C TYR A 98 0.39 9.26 5.05
N ARG A 99 1.30 10.09 4.53
CA ARG A 99 1.44 11.51 4.91
C ARG A 99 0.55 12.45 4.09
N ARG A 100 -0.20 11.94 3.10
CA ARG A 100 -1.06 12.75 2.22
C ARG A 100 -2.45 12.92 2.82
N SER A 101 -3.03 14.11 2.62
CA SER A 101 -4.24 14.57 3.34
C SER A 101 -5.50 13.73 3.18
N TRP A 102 -5.58 12.84 2.19
CA TRP A 102 -6.76 12.02 1.87
C TRP A 102 -6.56 10.52 2.11
N VAL A 103 -5.46 10.13 2.76
CA VAL A 103 -5.16 8.75 3.13
C VAL A 103 -5.44 8.62 4.63
N LEU A 104 -6.36 7.72 5.00
CA LEU A 104 -6.81 7.44 6.36
C LEU A 104 -6.67 5.95 6.69
#